data_AF-A0A2E5ZQ18-F1
#
_entry.id   AF-A0A2E5ZQ18-F1
#
_cell.length_a   1.000
_cell.length_b   1.000
_cell.length_c   1.000
_cell.angle_alpha   90.00
_cell.angle_beta   90.00
_cell.angle_gamma   90.00
#
_symmetry.space_group_name_H-M   'P 1'
#
loop_
_entity.id
_entity.type
_entity.pdbx_description
1 polymer ?
#
loop_
_entity_poly.entity_id
_entity_poly.type
_entity_poly.pdbx_seq_one_letter_code
_entity_poly.pdbx_strand_id
1 'polypeptide(L)'
;MYELRELGDHYFGLYLILTLTVLAALKLLNPWRLNSLMHFWIGVRYTEVFNKTFKLNRAFSILTFVFRSLVFGVVLSIFKDKIFYISSFDGKVLYYACGFMIFWIIRTFIERIVILFFNKQEEFFRIIHIRTLNKEKTAFFYSCLINSLAFIGLGKISSIIIASSYAIAVFVIHLNMIKLYFKHLNVMPVYIILYICTSEIAPLWIVLHVLKF
;
A
#
# COMPACT_ATOMS: atom_id res chain seq x y z
N MET A 1 -33.72 5.39 9.26
CA MET A 1 -32.99 5.82 8.04
C MET A 1 -32.09 7.03 8.28
N TYR A 2 -32.49 7.98 9.14
CA TYR A 2 -31.62 9.10 9.59
C TYR A 2 -30.41 8.65 10.43
N GLU A 3 -30.61 7.78 11.43
CA GLU A 3 -29.51 7.31 12.32
C GLU A 3 -28.37 6.56 11.58
N LEU A 4 -28.69 5.81 10.53
CA LEU A 4 -27.69 5.10 9.71
C LEU A 4 -26.84 6.05 8.84
N ARG A 5 -27.39 7.21 8.47
CA ARG A 5 -26.67 8.24 7.71
C ARG A 5 -25.67 8.96 8.62
N GLU A 6 -26.11 9.33 9.82
CA GLU A 6 -25.26 9.94 10.85
C GLU A 6 -24.11 9.02 11.27
N LEU A 7 -24.36 7.71 11.42
CA LEU A 7 -23.31 6.73 11.73
C LEU A 7 -22.26 6.62 10.62
N GLY A 8 -22.68 6.62 9.34
CA GLY A 8 -21.78 6.60 8.19
C GLY A 8 -20.92 7.86 8.07
N ASP A 9 -21.52 9.02 8.33
CA ASP A 9 -20.81 10.31 8.34
C ASP A 9 -19.77 10.35 9.49
N HIS A 10 -20.07 9.75 10.64
CA HIS A 10 -19.14 9.62 11.75
C HIS A 10 -17.91 8.76 11.42
N TYR A 11 -18.07 7.61 10.77
CA TYR A 11 -16.94 6.76 10.42
C TYR A 11 -16.03 7.38 9.34
N PHE A 12 -16.61 8.07 8.36
CA PHE A 12 -15.82 8.85 7.40
C PHE A 12 -15.06 9.99 8.09
N GLY A 13 -15.71 10.72 8.99
CA GLY A 13 -15.07 11.76 9.81
C GLY A 13 -13.90 11.21 10.61
N LEU A 14 -14.08 10.07 11.28
CA LEU A 14 -13.01 9.38 12.02
C LEU A 14 -11.86 8.93 11.11
N TYR A 15 -12.15 8.39 9.93
CA TYR A 15 -11.14 8.04 8.94
C TYR A 15 -10.33 9.26 8.50
N LEU A 16 -11.00 10.39 8.25
CA LEU A 16 -10.37 11.62 7.81
C LEU A 16 -9.49 12.21 8.93
N ILE A 17 -9.98 12.24 10.17
CA ILE A 17 -9.17 12.66 11.34
C ILE A 17 -7.95 11.76 11.50
N LEU A 18 -8.12 10.44 11.41
CA LEU A 18 -7.02 9.49 11.56
C LEU A 18 -5.97 9.67 10.46
N THR A 19 -6.38 9.80 9.20
CA THR A 19 -5.46 10.02 8.08
C THR A 19 -4.72 11.35 8.19
N LEU A 20 -5.41 12.44 8.55
CA LEU A 20 -4.77 13.73 8.82
C LEU A 20 -3.79 13.66 10.00
N THR A 21 -4.16 12.97 11.08
CA THR A 21 -3.28 12.79 12.25
C THR A 21 -2.02 12.03 11.88
N VAL A 22 -2.13 10.98 11.06
CA VAL A 22 -0.96 10.24 10.55
C VAL A 22 -0.08 11.12 9.67
N LEU A 23 -0.65 11.94 8.80
CA LEU A 23 0.11 12.89 7.96
C LEU A 23 0.78 13.99 8.79
N ALA A 24 0.10 14.52 9.80
CA ALA A 24 0.66 15.51 10.73
C ALA A 24 1.80 14.91 11.56
N ALA A 25 1.63 13.69 12.08
CA ALA A 25 2.71 12.97 12.75
C ALA A 25 3.89 12.71 11.81
N LEU A 26 3.63 12.42 10.53
CA LEU A 26 4.68 12.23 9.52
C LEU A 26 5.44 13.53 9.26
N LYS A 27 4.75 14.68 9.25
CA LYS A 27 5.38 16.00 9.15
C LYS A 27 6.40 16.24 10.27
N LEU A 28 6.05 15.84 11.50
CA LEU A 28 6.88 16.03 12.69
C LEU A 28 8.06 15.04 12.73
N LEU A 29 7.80 13.75 12.49
CA LEU A 29 8.80 12.69 12.67
C LEU A 29 9.68 12.48 11.43
N ASN A 30 9.15 12.72 10.22
CA ASN A 30 9.88 12.46 8.97
C ASN A 30 9.38 13.36 7.82
N PRO A 31 9.72 14.67 7.85
CA PRO A 31 9.23 15.64 6.87
C PRO A 31 9.68 15.31 5.44
N TRP A 32 10.84 14.68 5.27
CA TRP A 32 11.31 14.23 3.96
C TRP A 32 10.37 13.20 3.32
N ARG A 33 9.85 12.27 4.13
CA ARG A 33 8.93 11.23 3.62
C ARG A 33 7.58 11.81 3.25
N LEU A 34 7.07 12.76 4.04
CA LEU A 34 5.88 13.53 3.68
C LEU A 34 6.09 14.31 2.38
N ASN A 35 7.24 14.99 2.23
CA ASN A 35 7.55 15.72 1.00
C ASN A 35 7.60 14.79 -0.23
N SER A 36 8.14 13.59 -0.06
CA SER A 36 8.15 12.56 -1.10
C SER A 36 6.74 12.10 -1.50
N LEU A 37 5.82 11.98 -0.52
CA LEU A 37 4.41 11.68 -0.77
C LEU A 37 3.72 12.81 -1.53
N MET A 38 3.92 14.06 -1.11
CA MET A 38 3.31 15.23 -1.78
C MET A 38 3.78 15.34 -3.23
N HIS A 39 5.04 15.01 -3.51
CA HIS A 39 5.59 14.89 -4.87
C HIS A 39 5.37 13.49 -5.44
N PHE A 40 4.14 12.97 -5.38
CA PHE A 40 3.83 11.60 -5.83
C PHE A 40 4.10 11.39 -7.32
N TRP A 41 4.02 12.45 -8.14
CA TRP A 41 4.29 12.41 -9.58
C TRP A 41 5.78 12.30 -9.92
N ILE A 42 6.68 12.64 -8.99
CA ILE A 42 8.13 12.54 -9.21
C ILE A 42 8.56 11.09 -8.94
N GLY A 43 9.07 10.42 -9.97
CA GLY A 43 9.60 9.06 -9.84
C GLY A 43 10.74 8.96 -8.81
N VAL A 44 10.82 7.84 -8.10
CA VAL A 44 11.94 7.58 -7.18
C VAL A 44 13.20 7.33 -8.02
N ARG A 45 14.20 8.23 -7.92
CA ARG A 45 15.47 8.08 -8.62
C ARG A 45 16.28 6.93 -8.02
N TYR A 46 16.24 5.78 -8.69
CA TYR A 46 16.86 4.53 -8.23
C TYR A 46 18.36 4.68 -7.94
N THR A 47 19.10 5.38 -8.81
CA THR A 47 20.55 5.61 -8.70
C THR A 47 20.93 6.37 -7.42
N GLU A 48 20.16 7.38 -7.03
CA GLU A 48 20.42 8.13 -5.80
C GLU A 48 20.16 7.31 -4.53
N VAL A 49 19.22 6.36 -4.57
CA VAL A 49 18.90 5.49 -3.42
C VAL A 49 19.92 4.36 -3.26
N PHE A 50 20.48 3.86 -4.36
CA PHE A 50 21.57 2.87 -4.32
C PHE A 50 22.93 3.48 -3.94
N ASN A 51 23.16 4.77 -4.19
CA ASN A 51 24.43 5.43 -3.87
C ASN A 51 24.52 6.02 -2.45
N LYS A 52 23.39 6.21 -1.75
CA LYS A 52 23.38 6.73 -0.36
C LYS A 52 23.72 5.63 0.66
N THR A 53 24.26 6.00 1.82
CA THR A 53 24.42 5.05 2.94
C THR A 53 23.06 4.53 3.40
N PHE A 54 22.92 3.20 3.49
CA PHE A 54 21.67 2.57 3.89
C PHE A 54 21.42 2.84 5.38
N LYS A 55 20.26 3.40 5.72
CA LYS A 55 19.81 3.61 7.11
C LYS A 55 18.43 2.98 7.28
N LEU A 56 18.34 1.97 8.16
CA LEU A 56 17.10 1.22 8.40
C LEU A 56 15.92 2.11 8.81
N ASN A 57 16.17 3.12 9.66
CA ASN A 57 15.17 4.09 10.11
C ASN A 57 14.63 5.01 9.00
N ARG A 58 15.37 5.17 7.88
CA ARG A 58 14.85 5.85 6.68
C ARG A 58 14.07 4.87 5.79
N ALA A 59 14.42 3.59 5.82
CA ALA A 59 13.86 2.57 4.95
C ALA A 59 12.38 2.29 5.26
N PHE A 60 12.02 2.24 6.54
CA PHE A 60 10.68 1.88 7.02
C PHE A 60 10.05 3.00 7.85
N SER A 61 8.75 3.21 7.72
CA SER A 61 7.98 4.12 8.56
C SER A 61 6.66 3.47 8.92
N ILE A 62 6.43 3.31 10.22
CA ILE A 62 5.18 2.75 10.77
C ILE A 62 4.00 3.64 10.36
N LEU A 63 4.19 4.97 10.36
CA LEU A 63 3.14 5.92 9.98
C LEU A 63 2.67 5.72 8.54
N THR A 64 3.59 5.64 7.58
CA THR A 64 3.21 5.40 6.17
C THR A 64 2.69 3.99 5.94
N PHE A 65 3.12 3.03 6.75
CA PHE A 65 2.57 1.67 6.74
C PHE A 65 1.11 1.64 7.22
N VAL A 66 0.80 2.29 8.34
CA VAL A 66 -0.58 2.45 8.83
C VAL A 66 -1.43 3.17 7.79
N PHE A 67 -0.94 4.29 7.25
CA PHE A 67 -1.63 5.04 6.19
C PHE A 67 -1.98 4.16 4.98
N ARG A 68 -1.00 3.40 4.46
CA ARG A 68 -1.23 2.48 3.33
C ARG A 68 -2.25 1.39 3.66
N SER A 69 -2.25 0.90 4.89
CA SER A 69 -3.17 -0.13 5.33
C SER A 69 -4.61 0.39 5.35
N LEU A 70 -4.80 1.64 5.80
CA LEU A 70 -6.11 2.31 5.76
C LEU A 70 -6.60 2.50 4.32
N VAL A 71 -5.75 2.98 3.42
CA VAL A 71 -6.12 3.14 2.00
C VAL A 71 -6.47 1.79 1.37
N PHE A 72 -5.66 0.75 1.64
CA PHE A 72 -5.95 -0.60 1.16
C PHE A 72 -7.29 -1.13 1.70
N GLY A 73 -7.59 -0.91 2.98
CA GLY A 73 -8.85 -1.32 3.60
C GLY A 73 -10.07 -0.69 2.91
N VAL A 74 -10.00 0.60 2.57
CA VAL A 74 -11.06 1.29 1.82
C VAL A 74 -11.20 0.73 0.42
N VAL A 75 -10.09 0.59 -0.32
CA VAL A 75 -10.11 0.03 -1.68
C VAL A 75 -10.69 -1.38 -1.70
N LEU A 76 -10.34 -2.22 -0.73
CA LEU A 76 -10.87 -3.57 -0.63
C LEU A 76 -12.36 -3.58 -0.28
N SER A 77 -12.79 -2.68 0.61
CA SER A 77 -14.21 -2.47 0.93
C SER A 77 -15.02 -2.11 -0.33
N ILE A 78 -14.54 -1.13 -1.10
CA ILE A 78 -15.14 -0.71 -2.38
C ILE A 78 -15.22 -1.88 -3.36
N PHE A 79 -14.14 -2.67 -3.47
CA PHE A 79 -14.10 -3.81 -4.38
C PHE A 79 -15.13 -4.90 -4.00
N LYS A 80 -15.25 -5.19 -2.70
CA LYS A 80 -16.17 -6.21 -2.18
C LYS A 80 -17.63 -5.80 -2.33
N ASP A 81 -17.96 -4.61 -1.86
CA ASP A 81 -19.34 -4.12 -1.80
C ASP A 81 -19.78 -3.57 -3.18
N LYS A 82 -18.82 -3.36 -4.09
CA LYS A 82 -19.01 -2.88 -5.47
C LYS A 82 -19.77 -1.55 -5.52
N ILE A 83 -19.75 -0.77 -4.45
CA ILE A 83 -20.39 0.53 -4.33
C ILE A 83 -19.43 1.39 -3.49
N PHE A 84 -19.25 2.64 -3.90
CA PHE A 84 -18.48 3.61 -3.13
C PHE A 84 -19.35 4.78 -2.72
N TYR A 85 -19.50 4.98 -1.42
CA TYR A 85 -20.17 6.12 -0.81
C TYR A 85 -19.52 6.44 0.54
N ILE A 86 -19.94 7.51 1.20
CA ILE A 86 -19.52 7.84 2.57
C ILE A 86 -19.73 6.66 3.53
N SER A 87 -20.81 5.89 3.37
CA SER A 87 -21.08 4.68 4.16
C SER A 87 -20.14 3.51 3.87
N SER A 88 -19.29 3.58 2.84
CA SER A 88 -18.24 2.58 2.58
C SER A 88 -17.10 2.67 3.60
N PHE A 89 -17.00 3.80 4.31
CA PHE A 89 -16.11 3.97 5.45
C PHE A 89 -16.86 3.44 6.68
N ASP A 90 -16.65 2.17 6.99
CA ASP A 90 -17.27 1.48 8.14
C ASP A 90 -16.21 0.59 8.82
N GLY A 91 -16.51 -0.04 9.95
CA GLY A 91 -15.59 -0.87 10.72
C GLY A 91 -14.89 -1.98 9.90
N LYS A 92 -15.50 -2.43 8.79
CA LYS A 92 -14.87 -3.35 7.82
C LYS A 92 -13.54 -2.84 7.26
N VAL A 93 -13.42 -1.52 7.07
CA VAL A 93 -12.18 -0.88 6.58
C VAL A 93 -11.03 -1.14 7.54
N LEU A 94 -11.27 -1.01 8.85
CA LEU A 94 -10.27 -1.29 9.88
C LEU A 94 -9.93 -2.78 9.92
N TYR A 95 -10.93 -3.65 9.81
CA TYR A 95 -10.71 -5.10 9.74
C TYR A 95 -9.77 -5.47 8.58
N TYR A 96 -10.03 -4.93 7.38
CA TYR A 96 -9.19 -5.16 6.21
C TYR A 96 -7.80 -4.52 6.33
N ALA A 97 -7.71 -3.32 6.92
CA ALA A 97 -6.43 -2.67 7.18
C ALA A 97 -5.57 -3.50 8.14
N CYS A 98 -6.14 -4.00 9.23
CA CYS A 98 -5.47 -4.88 10.19
C CYS A 98 -5.02 -6.19 9.53
N GLY A 99 -5.89 -6.83 8.74
CA GLY A 99 -5.54 -8.03 7.98
C GLY A 99 -4.35 -7.80 7.03
N PHE A 100 -4.34 -6.67 6.33
CA PHE A 100 -3.21 -6.26 5.49
C PHE A 100 -1.93 -6.06 6.31
N MET A 101 -2.02 -5.43 7.48
CA MET A 101 -0.86 -5.21 8.34
C MET A 101 -0.25 -6.53 8.81
N ILE A 102 -1.07 -7.45 9.33
CA ILE A 102 -0.63 -8.78 9.79
C ILE A 102 0.03 -9.55 8.66
N PHE A 103 -0.63 -9.62 7.50
CA PHE A 103 -0.09 -10.28 6.33
C PHE A 103 1.29 -9.70 5.96
N TRP A 104 1.41 -8.37 5.94
CA TRP A 104 2.65 -7.71 5.55
C TRP A 104 3.80 -7.93 6.55
N ILE A 105 3.49 -7.97 7.85
CA ILE A 105 4.48 -8.30 8.90
C ILE A 105 4.99 -9.73 8.70
N ILE A 106 4.09 -10.71 8.54
CA ILE A 106 4.46 -12.12 8.33
C ILE A 106 5.29 -12.26 7.05
N ARG A 107 4.83 -11.64 5.96
CA ARG A 107 5.54 -11.59 4.68
C ARG A 107 6.96 -11.05 4.88
N THR A 108 7.12 -9.88 5.49
CA THR A 108 8.43 -9.24 5.69
C THR A 108 9.35 -10.09 6.56
N PHE A 109 8.81 -10.78 7.56
CA PHE A 109 9.56 -11.71 8.39
C PHE A 109 10.11 -12.89 7.58
N ILE A 110 9.27 -13.53 6.76
CA ILE A 110 9.69 -14.63 5.88
C ILE A 110 10.74 -14.15 4.86
N GLU A 111 10.51 -13.00 4.23
CA GLU A 111 11.45 -12.41 3.27
C GLU A 111 12.83 -12.19 3.90
N ARG A 112 12.87 -11.69 5.14
CA ARG A 112 14.11 -11.47 5.87
C ARG A 112 14.85 -12.79 6.17
N ILE A 113 14.13 -13.84 6.56
CA ILE A 113 14.69 -15.17 6.79
C ILE A 113 15.34 -15.71 5.52
N VAL A 114 14.64 -15.65 4.39
CA VAL A 114 15.16 -16.14 3.11
C VAL A 114 16.46 -15.43 2.75
N ILE A 115 16.57 -14.13 3.02
CA ILE A 115 17.70 -13.30 2.54
C ILE A 115 18.88 -13.30 3.48
N LEU A 116 18.67 -13.68 4.74
CA LEU A 116 19.75 -14.03 5.66
C LEU A 116 20.65 -15.12 5.05
N PHE A 117 20.09 -16.09 4.32
CA PHE A 117 20.86 -17.16 3.68
C PHE A 117 21.75 -16.70 2.53
N PHE A 118 21.47 -15.55 1.91
CA PHE A 118 22.13 -15.12 0.67
C PHE A 118 23.17 -14.01 0.84
N ASN A 119 23.41 -13.55 2.08
CA ASN A 119 24.38 -12.49 2.43
C ASN A 119 24.29 -11.21 1.57
N LYS A 120 23.12 -10.94 0.97
CA LYS A 120 22.82 -9.81 0.07
C LYS A 120 21.75 -8.88 0.65
N GLN A 121 21.72 -8.80 1.98
CA GLN A 121 20.67 -8.14 2.75
C GLN A 121 20.52 -6.66 2.40
N GLU A 122 21.63 -5.93 2.27
CA GLU A 122 21.58 -4.49 2.05
C GLU A 122 20.99 -4.11 0.67
N GLU A 123 21.42 -4.80 -0.39
CA GLU A 123 20.90 -4.59 -1.75
C GLU A 123 19.40 -4.89 -1.82
N PHE A 124 18.96 -5.97 -1.15
CA PHE A 124 17.56 -6.29 -1.08
C PHE A 124 16.74 -5.27 -0.28
N PHE A 125 17.23 -4.81 0.87
CA PHE A 125 16.53 -3.81 1.66
C PHE A 125 16.41 -2.47 0.92
N ARG A 126 17.40 -2.11 0.09
CA ARG A 126 17.31 -0.94 -0.81
C ARG A 126 16.19 -1.11 -1.84
N ILE A 127 16.07 -2.29 -2.45
CA ILE A 127 14.97 -2.62 -3.38
C ILE A 127 13.62 -2.53 -2.67
N ILE A 128 13.48 -3.12 -1.47
CA ILE A 128 12.27 -3.02 -0.66
C ILE A 128 11.93 -1.56 -0.37
N HIS A 129 12.92 -0.75 0.01
CA HIS A 129 12.70 0.65 0.35
C HIS A 129 12.15 1.44 -0.85
N ILE A 130 12.77 1.31 -2.02
CA ILE A 130 12.33 1.96 -3.27
C ILE A 130 10.89 1.56 -3.59
N ARG A 131 10.60 0.26 -3.57
CA ARG A 131 9.27 -0.27 -3.83
C ARG A 131 8.25 0.27 -2.83
N THR A 132 8.64 0.35 -1.56
CA THR A 132 7.80 0.88 -0.48
C THR A 132 7.47 2.35 -0.72
N LEU A 133 8.44 3.18 -1.12
CA LEU A 133 8.19 4.58 -1.48
C LEU A 133 7.22 4.72 -2.65
N ASN A 134 7.34 3.90 -3.69
CA ASN A 134 6.41 3.93 -4.83
C ASN A 134 4.98 3.54 -4.41
N LYS A 135 4.84 2.52 -3.55
CA LYS A 135 3.53 2.11 -2.99
C LYS A 135 2.93 3.21 -2.11
N GLU A 136 3.76 3.91 -1.34
CA GLU A 136 3.34 5.03 -0.49
C GLU A 136 2.81 6.19 -1.32
N LYS A 137 3.54 6.60 -2.35
CA LYS A 137 3.09 7.64 -3.30
C LYS A 137 1.77 7.28 -3.97
N THR A 138 1.62 6.01 -4.38
CA THR A 138 0.38 5.51 -4.98
C THR A 138 -0.76 5.55 -3.98
N ALA A 139 -0.57 5.06 -2.77
CA ALA A 139 -1.59 5.13 -1.72
C ALA A 139 -1.98 6.57 -1.38
N PHE A 140 -1.02 7.50 -1.40
CA PHE A 140 -1.30 8.92 -1.20
C PHE A 140 -2.19 9.50 -2.30
N PHE A 141 -1.84 9.25 -3.56
CA PHE A 141 -2.66 9.65 -4.70
C PHE A 141 -4.10 9.08 -4.62
N TYR A 142 -4.23 7.78 -4.33
CA TYR A 142 -5.56 7.17 -4.19
C TYR A 142 -6.32 7.66 -2.96
N SER A 143 -5.65 7.99 -1.86
CA SER A 143 -6.30 8.60 -0.70
C SER A 143 -6.91 9.95 -1.07
N CYS A 144 -6.19 10.79 -1.80
CA CYS A 144 -6.73 12.05 -2.32
C CYS A 144 -7.96 11.80 -3.21
N LEU A 145 -7.85 10.87 -4.18
CA LEU A 145 -8.98 10.54 -5.07
C LEU A 145 -10.20 10.03 -4.31
N ILE A 146 -10.01 9.07 -3.40
CA ILE A 146 -11.07 8.47 -2.59
C ILE A 146 -11.75 9.55 -1.76
N ASN A 147 -11.00 10.40 -1.06
CA ASN A 147 -11.58 11.47 -0.25
C ASN A 147 -12.35 12.49 -1.09
N SER A 148 -11.88 12.84 -2.29
CA SER A 148 -12.60 13.73 -3.20
C SER A 148 -13.88 13.10 -3.76
N LEU A 149 -13.85 11.81 -4.08
CA LEU A 149 -14.97 11.10 -4.69
C LEU A 149 -16.02 10.61 -3.67
N ALA A 150 -15.68 10.56 -2.39
CA ALA A 150 -16.54 10.04 -1.33
C ALA A 150 -17.91 10.75 -1.28
N PHE A 151 -17.94 12.06 -1.51
CA PHE A 151 -19.16 12.88 -1.48
C PHE A 151 -20.04 12.74 -2.72
N ILE A 152 -19.44 12.43 -3.87
CA ILE A 152 -20.18 12.25 -5.12
C ILE A 152 -20.84 10.87 -5.13
N GLY A 153 -20.16 9.87 -4.54
CA GLY A 153 -20.56 8.48 -4.62
C GLY A 153 -20.35 7.92 -6.03
N LEU A 154 -20.08 6.62 -6.12
CA LEU A 154 -19.88 5.95 -7.40
C LEU A 154 -20.75 4.71 -7.50
N GLY A 155 -21.37 4.57 -8.67
CA GLY A 155 -22.07 3.37 -9.06
C GLY A 155 -21.13 2.17 -9.21
N LYS A 156 -21.73 1.01 -9.51
CA LYS A 156 -21.06 -0.29 -9.47
C LYS A 156 -19.84 -0.39 -10.38
N ILE A 157 -20.01 -0.02 -11.64
CA ILE A 157 -18.96 -0.14 -12.67
C ILE A 157 -17.79 0.77 -12.33
N SER A 158 -18.05 2.04 -12.00
CA SER A 158 -17.02 3.02 -11.65
C SER A 158 -16.26 2.62 -10.38
N SER A 159 -16.95 2.08 -9.37
CA SER A 159 -16.32 1.58 -8.13
C SER A 159 -15.33 0.45 -8.40
N ILE A 160 -15.72 -0.51 -9.25
CA ILE A 160 -14.84 -1.61 -9.68
C ILE A 160 -13.63 -1.07 -10.44
N ILE A 161 -13.85 -0.16 -11.40
CA ILE A 161 -12.76 0.44 -12.18
C ILE A 161 -11.73 1.12 -11.27
N ILE A 162 -12.18 1.90 -10.29
CA ILE A 162 -11.26 2.57 -9.34
C ILE A 162 -10.49 1.54 -8.53
N ALA A 163 -11.16 0.56 -7.93
CA ALA A 163 -10.48 -0.45 -7.12
C ALA A 163 -9.50 -1.30 -7.96
N SER A 164 -9.89 -1.71 -9.16
CA SER A 164 -9.02 -2.43 -10.10
C SER A 164 -7.84 -1.57 -10.55
N SER A 165 -8.03 -0.27 -10.79
CA SER A 165 -6.94 0.63 -11.17
C SER A 165 -5.89 0.74 -10.06
N TYR A 166 -6.30 0.71 -8.78
CA TYR A 166 -5.36 0.65 -7.66
C TYR A 166 -4.54 -0.64 -7.69
N ALA A 167 -5.20 -1.79 -7.89
CA ALA A 167 -4.53 -3.08 -7.99
C ALA A 167 -3.54 -3.12 -9.17
N ILE A 168 -3.93 -2.59 -10.33
CA ILE A 168 -3.07 -2.48 -11.52
C ILE A 168 -1.86 -1.57 -11.23
N ALA A 169 -2.07 -0.41 -10.61
CA ALA A 169 -0.98 0.50 -10.26
C ALA A 169 0.03 -0.17 -9.32
N VAL A 170 -0.46 -0.88 -8.30
CA VAL A 170 0.39 -1.68 -7.40
C VAL A 170 1.12 -2.78 -8.17
N PHE A 171 0.47 -3.47 -9.10
CA PHE A 171 1.09 -4.50 -9.93
C PHE A 171 2.19 -3.95 -10.84
N VAL A 172 1.96 -2.81 -11.49
CA VAL A 172 2.94 -2.13 -12.35
C VAL A 172 4.20 -1.75 -11.56
N ILE A 173 4.06 -1.31 -10.30
CA ILE A 173 5.22 -1.05 -9.43
C ILE A 173 6.08 -2.31 -9.30
N HIS A 174 5.47 -3.49 -9.15
CA HIS A 174 6.23 -4.73 -9.04
C HIS A 174 6.93 -5.08 -10.32
N LEU A 175 6.21 -5.05 -11.46
CA LEU A 175 6.79 -5.32 -12.77
C LEU A 175 8.00 -4.41 -13.05
N ASN A 176 7.89 -3.12 -12.71
CA ASN A 176 8.99 -2.17 -12.90
C ASN A 176 10.20 -2.49 -12.01
N MET A 177 9.97 -3.07 -10.82
CA MET A 177 11.05 -3.46 -9.90
C MET A 177 11.72 -4.79 -10.30
N ILE A 178 11.08 -5.64 -11.11
CA ILE A 178 11.63 -6.94 -11.55
C ILE A 178 13.04 -6.76 -12.16
N LYS A 179 13.21 -5.75 -13.02
CA LYS A 179 14.50 -5.44 -13.64
C LYS A 179 15.59 -5.15 -12.59
N LEU A 180 15.24 -4.46 -11.50
CA LEU A 180 16.18 -4.15 -10.41
C LEU A 180 16.51 -5.39 -9.56
N TYR A 181 15.54 -6.29 -9.36
CA TYR A 181 15.79 -7.58 -8.71
C TYR A 181 16.79 -8.41 -9.50
N PHE A 182 16.60 -8.60 -10.81
CA PHE A 182 17.57 -9.37 -11.62
C PHE A 182 18.94 -8.70 -11.70
N LYS A 183 19.00 -7.36 -11.78
CA LYS A 183 20.27 -6.63 -11.90
C LYS A 183 21.13 -6.75 -10.64
N HIS A 184 20.55 -6.67 -9.45
CA HIS A 184 21.30 -6.63 -8.19
C HIS A 184 21.32 -7.99 -7.45
N LEU A 185 20.22 -8.74 -7.51
CA LEU A 185 20.08 -10.06 -6.86
C LEU A 185 20.23 -11.19 -7.89
N ASN A 186 21.24 -11.05 -8.76
CA ASN A 186 21.55 -11.91 -9.90
C ASN A 186 21.86 -13.38 -9.52
N VAL A 187 21.92 -13.69 -8.21
CA VAL A 187 22.32 -14.99 -7.67
C VAL A 187 21.21 -16.04 -7.82
N MET A 188 19.91 -15.67 -7.79
CA MET A 188 18.82 -16.66 -7.95
C MET A 188 17.53 -16.07 -8.56
N PRO A 189 17.36 -16.10 -9.90
CA PRO A 189 16.15 -15.65 -10.61
C PRO A 189 14.87 -16.38 -10.13
N VAL A 190 14.99 -17.65 -9.76
CA VAL A 190 13.89 -18.51 -9.30
C VAL A 190 13.31 -18.03 -7.97
N TYR A 191 14.13 -17.58 -7.03
CA TYR A 191 13.66 -17.05 -5.74
C TYR A 191 12.96 -15.69 -5.89
N ILE A 192 13.39 -14.86 -6.84
CA ILE A 192 12.71 -13.58 -7.16
C ILE A 192 11.33 -13.86 -7.77
N ILE A 193 11.20 -14.86 -8.63
CA ILE A 193 9.92 -15.26 -9.23
C ILE A 193 9.01 -15.87 -8.17
N LEU A 194 9.50 -16.82 -7.35
CA LEU A 194 8.76 -17.38 -6.22
C LEU A 194 8.32 -16.29 -5.23
N TYR A 195 9.16 -15.30 -4.98
CA TYR A 195 8.86 -14.13 -4.16
C TYR A 195 7.71 -13.28 -4.73
N ILE A 196 7.72 -12.97 -6.03
CA ILE A 196 6.63 -12.24 -6.69
C ILE A 196 5.33 -13.05 -6.61
N CYS A 197 5.41 -14.36 -6.86
CA CYS A 197 4.26 -15.27 -6.80
C CYS A 197 3.67 -15.43 -5.39
N THR A 198 4.51 -15.65 -4.38
CA THR A 198 4.04 -15.89 -2.99
C THR A 198 3.62 -14.61 -2.27
N SER A 199 4.24 -13.49 -2.59
CA SER A 199 4.07 -12.28 -1.79
C SER A 199 2.97 -11.33 -2.28
N GLU A 200 2.52 -11.50 -3.53
CA GLU A 200 1.53 -10.64 -4.19
C GLU A 200 0.45 -11.40 -4.94
N ILE A 201 0.78 -12.47 -5.67
CA ILE A 201 -0.24 -13.28 -6.36
C ILE A 201 -1.05 -14.08 -5.35
N ALA A 202 -0.43 -14.72 -4.36
CA ALA A 202 -1.17 -15.51 -3.37
C ALA A 202 -2.19 -14.69 -2.53
N PRO A 203 -1.89 -13.47 -2.05
CA PRO A 203 -2.89 -12.63 -1.36
C PRO A 203 -3.98 -12.12 -2.29
N LEU A 204 -3.64 -11.70 -3.52
CA LEU A 204 -4.63 -11.32 -4.53
C LEU A 204 -5.53 -12.51 -4.87
N TRP A 205 -4.96 -13.71 -5.02
CA TRP A 205 -5.66 -14.93 -5.34
C TRP A 205 -6.53 -15.43 -4.17
N ILE A 206 -6.05 -15.36 -2.93
CA ILE A 206 -6.85 -15.64 -1.73
C ILE A 206 -8.00 -14.63 -1.62
N VAL A 207 -7.75 -13.35 -1.87
CA VAL A 207 -8.79 -12.32 -1.90
C VAL A 207 -9.82 -12.63 -2.99
N LEU A 208 -9.40 -12.98 -4.21
CA LEU A 208 -10.29 -13.35 -5.33
C LEU A 208 -11.09 -14.63 -5.05
N HIS A 209 -10.45 -15.67 -4.49
CA HIS A 209 -11.06 -16.97 -4.21
C HIS A 209 -12.01 -16.91 -3.01
N VAL A 210 -11.69 -16.16 -1.96
CA VAL A 210 -12.61 -15.89 -0.82
C VAL A 210 -13.81 -15.04 -1.28
N LEU A 211 -13.64 -14.26 -2.35
CA LEU A 211 -14.69 -13.42 -2.92
C LEU A 211 -15.66 -14.14 -3.86
N LYS A 212 -15.51 -15.46 -4.09
CA LYS A 212 -16.30 -16.25 -5.06
C LYS A 212 -16.40 -15.54 -6.43
N PHE A 213 -15.25 -15.14 -6.96
CA PHE A 213 -15.11 -14.92 -8.40
C PHE A 213 -14.59 -16.18 -9.07
#